data_AF-A0A6S7GZV0-F1
#
_entry.id   AF-A0A6S7GZV0-F1
#
_cell.length_a   1.000
_cell.length_b   1.000
_cell.length_c   1.000
_cell.angle_alpha   90.00
_cell.angle_beta   90.00
_cell.angle_gamma   90.00
#
_symmetry.space_group_name_H-M   'P 1'
#
loop_
_entity.id
_entity.type
_entity.pdbx_description
1 polymer ?
#
loop_
_entity_poly.entity_id
_entity_poly.type
_entity_poly.pdbx_seq_one_letter_code
_entity_poly.pdbx_strand_id
1 'polypeptide(L)'
;MIFTVFALAKQAMLRRLEKDTSICILVISPLTSIAADQIAQMESFGFNAVELTELTLTDVIHSPPNFIYSSAERATERAFLEALKDDCSLLHQRTASIVVDESHTVETWTGKRKNKCKKANMNKAFRSAFGKLSLLRSMCKKDCPLLALTGTGDKSTQDTICNELLLKEPTKLFVSPNRPNLRFSVHKVKKDDMLAQLNWLISLIEEYGINTPKTIIFCDTMYTIASVCQLFDDAIGV
;
A
#
# COMPACT_ATOMS: atom_id res chain seq x y z
N MET A 1 9.40 -5.70 1.19
CA MET A 1 8.93 -4.29 1.12
C MET A 1 9.85 -3.35 1.87
N ILE A 2 9.77 -2.03 1.66
CA ILE A 2 10.65 -1.05 2.34
C ILE A 2 10.55 -1.14 3.86
N PHE A 3 9.36 -1.39 4.40
CA PHE A 3 9.18 -1.43 5.84
C PHE A 3 9.66 -2.72 6.52
N THR A 4 9.97 -3.77 5.75
CA THR A 4 10.65 -4.97 6.25
C THR A 4 12.00 -4.62 6.86
N VAL A 5 12.66 -3.56 6.38
CA VAL A 5 13.92 -3.05 6.95
C VAL A 5 13.76 -2.64 8.41
N PHE A 6 12.61 -2.08 8.81
CA PHE A 6 12.38 -1.72 10.21
C PHE A 6 12.29 -2.95 11.10
N ALA A 7 11.64 -4.02 10.63
CA ALA A 7 11.57 -5.27 11.38
C ALA A 7 12.98 -5.85 11.58
N LEU A 8 13.73 -5.98 10.49
CA LEU A 8 15.10 -6.51 10.50
C LEU A 8 16.03 -5.68 11.38
N ALA A 9 16.03 -4.36 11.23
CA ALA A 9 16.89 -3.46 11.99
C ALA A 9 16.57 -3.49 13.49
N LYS A 10 15.28 -3.44 13.85
CA LYS A 10 14.86 -3.46 15.26
C LYS A 10 15.14 -4.82 15.90
N GLN A 11 14.91 -5.92 15.19
CA GLN A 11 15.22 -7.26 15.68
C GLN A 11 16.73 -7.45 15.88
N ALA A 12 17.56 -6.99 14.93
CA ALA A 12 19.01 -7.01 15.08
C ALA A 12 19.48 -6.17 16.29
N MET A 13 18.87 -5.01 16.53
CA MET A 13 19.14 -4.18 17.70
C MET A 13 18.78 -4.90 19.01
N LEU A 14 17.63 -5.57 19.08
CA LEU A 14 17.21 -6.30 20.27
C LEU A 14 18.11 -7.50 20.58
N ARG A 15 18.55 -8.23 19.55
CA ARG A 15 19.54 -9.31 19.68
C ARG A 15 20.85 -8.82 20.29
N ARG A 16 21.33 -7.64 19.87
CA ARG A 16 22.53 -7.00 20.45
C ARG A 16 22.37 -6.61 21.92
N LEU A 17 21.14 -6.39 22.37
CA LEU A 17 20.81 -6.06 23.75
C LEU A 17 20.42 -7.30 24.57
N GLU A 18 20.64 -8.51 24.02
CA GLU A 18 20.29 -9.80 24.65
C GLU A 18 18.81 -9.89 25.08
N LYS A 19 17.93 -9.14 24.40
CA LYS A 19 16.49 -9.20 24.61
C LYS A 19 15.87 -10.19 23.66
N ASP A 20 15.36 -11.30 24.18
CA ASP A 20 14.58 -12.26 23.42
C ASP A 20 13.11 -11.79 23.35
N THR A 21 12.88 -10.72 22.60
CA THR A 21 11.55 -10.13 22.42
C THR A 21 11.25 -10.00 20.94
N SER A 22 10.18 -10.66 20.48
CA SER A 22 9.66 -10.44 19.15
C SER A 22 9.02 -9.04 19.07
N ILE A 23 9.20 -8.40 17.93
CA ILE A 23 8.55 -7.13 17.64
C ILE A 23 7.38 -7.34 16.71
N CYS A 24 6.45 -6.40 16.75
CA CYS A 24 5.28 -6.33 15.88
C CYS A 24 5.27 -5.00 15.13
N ILE A 25 5.00 -5.05 13.83
CA ILE A 25 4.75 -3.88 12.99
C ILE A 25 3.28 -3.89 12.58
N LEU A 26 2.56 -2.82 12.91
CA LEU A 26 1.17 -2.63 12.47
C LEU A 26 1.17 -1.93 11.12
N VAL A 27 0.69 -2.60 10.08
CA VAL A 27 0.59 -2.08 8.72
C VAL A 27 -0.88 -1.81 8.39
N ILE A 28 -1.20 -0.54 8.14
CA ILE A 28 -2.51 -0.11 7.66
C ILE A 28 -2.48 -0.12 6.14
N SER A 29 -3.26 -1.00 5.53
CA SER A 29 -3.39 -1.12 4.08
C SER A 29 -4.82 -0.77 3.62
N PRO A 30 -4.99 -0.01 2.53
CA PRO A 30 -6.32 0.30 1.99
C PRO A 30 -7.00 -0.89 1.31
N LEU A 31 -6.23 -1.87 0.81
CA LEU A 31 -6.72 -2.95 -0.04
C LEU A 31 -6.29 -4.31 0.51
N THR A 32 -7.28 -5.19 0.71
CA THR A 32 -7.09 -6.55 1.22
C THR A 32 -6.27 -7.41 0.26
N SER A 33 -6.45 -7.25 -1.05
CA SER A 33 -5.67 -7.97 -2.06
C SER A 33 -4.17 -7.68 -1.96
N ILE A 34 -3.81 -6.40 -1.75
CA ILE A 34 -2.41 -6.01 -1.55
C ILE A 34 -1.88 -6.60 -0.23
N ALA A 35 -2.68 -6.58 0.84
CA ALA A 35 -2.28 -7.16 2.12
C ALA A 35 -1.96 -8.66 2.01
N ALA A 36 -2.75 -9.43 1.26
CA ALA A 36 -2.51 -10.86 1.05
C ALA A 36 -1.15 -11.14 0.38
N ASP A 37 -0.83 -10.44 -0.70
CA ASP A 37 0.46 -10.56 -1.38
C ASP A 37 1.63 -10.17 -0.46
N GLN A 38 1.43 -9.12 0.34
CA GLN A 38 2.41 -8.64 1.30
C GLN A 38 2.65 -9.62 2.46
N ILE A 39 1.60 -10.28 2.95
CA ILE A 39 1.69 -11.35 3.95
C ILE A 39 2.52 -12.52 3.42
N ALA A 40 2.17 -13.03 2.23
CA ALA A 40 2.91 -14.13 1.60
C ALA A 40 4.40 -13.78 1.41
N GLN A 41 4.70 -12.53 1.06
CA GLN A 41 6.08 -12.07 0.99
C GLN A 41 6.77 -12.05 2.36
N MET A 42 6.11 -11.63 3.44
CA MET A 42 6.73 -11.64 4.78
C MET A 42 6.99 -13.06 5.28
N GLU A 43 6.07 -13.98 5.02
CA GLU A 43 6.23 -15.41 5.33
C GLU A 43 7.40 -16.02 4.55
N SER A 44 7.59 -15.65 3.29
CA SER A 44 8.76 -16.06 2.48
C SER A 44 10.10 -15.58 3.07
N PHE A 45 10.08 -14.54 3.90
CA PHE A 45 11.26 -14.03 4.63
C PHE A 45 11.38 -14.62 6.05
N GLY A 46 10.52 -15.57 6.42
CA GLY A 46 10.51 -16.22 7.72
C GLY A 46 9.87 -15.38 8.83
N PHE A 47 9.06 -14.38 8.48
CA PHE A 47 8.29 -13.60 9.46
C PHE A 47 6.86 -14.11 9.55
N ASN A 48 6.33 -14.12 10.78
CA ASN A 48 4.90 -14.38 10.98
C ASN A 48 4.12 -13.11 10.65
N ALA A 49 3.14 -13.21 9.75
CA ALA A 49 2.32 -12.09 9.31
C ALA A 49 0.85 -12.51 9.25
N VAL A 50 -0.05 -11.67 9.75
CA VAL A 50 -1.49 -11.97 9.80
C VAL A 50 -2.31 -10.74 9.46
N GLU A 51 -3.44 -10.94 8.78
CA GLU A 51 -4.46 -9.90 8.62
C GLU A 51 -5.35 -9.82 9.87
N LEU A 52 -5.57 -8.60 10.37
CA LEU A 52 -6.45 -8.32 11.49
C LEU A 52 -7.91 -8.41 11.04
N THR A 53 -8.56 -9.45 11.51
CA THR A 53 -9.97 -9.76 11.29
C THR A 53 -10.63 -10.01 12.64
N GLU A 54 -11.95 -10.20 12.66
CA GLU A 54 -12.66 -10.57 13.89
C GLU A 54 -12.18 -11.92 14.44
N LEU A 55 -11.80 -12.85 13.56
CA LEU A 55 -11.33 -14.18 13.95
C LEU A 55 -9.91 -14.15 14.53
N THR A 56 -9.06 -13.25 14.05
CA THR A 56 -7.65 -13.18 14.45
C THR A 56 -7.38 -12.18 15.58
N LEU A 57 -8.35 -11.33 15.94
CA LEU A 57 -8.20 -10.27 16.93
C LEU A 57 -7.65 -10.78 18.27
N THR A 58 -8.26 -11.85 18.82
CA THR A 58 -7.86 -12.41 20.11
C THR A 58 -6.42 -12.91 20.04
N ASP A 59 -6.05 -13.66 19.01
CA ASP A 59 -4.71 -14.20 18.84
C ASP A 59 -3.68 -13.09 18.65
N VAL A 60 -4.02 -12.05 17.89
CA VAL A 60 -3.17 -10.88 17.67
C VAL A 60 -2.91 -10.13 18.98
N ILE A 61 -3.90 -10.03 19.87
CA ILE A 61 -3.74 -9.35 21.16
C ILE A 61 -2.86 -10.17 22.12
N HIS A 62 -3.09 -11.49 22.21
CA HIS A 62 -2.41 -12.37 23.16
C HIS A 62 -1.05 -12.88 22.67
N SER A 63 -0.87 -13.02 21.36
CA SER A 63 0.37 -13.47 20.73
C SER A 63 0.64 -12.69 19.44
N PRO A 64 1.04 -11.40 19.56
CA PRO A 64 1.23 -10.55 18.39
C PRO A 64 2.28 -11.12 17.42
N PRO A 65 1.96 -11.24 16.11
CA PRO A 65 2.89 -11.68 15.08
C PRO A 65 3.95 -10.59 14.78
N ASN A 66 4.87 -10.87 13.84
CA ASN A 66 5.83 -9.85 13.42
C ASN A 66 5.19 -8.72 12.62
N PHE A 67 4.15 -9.04 11.85
CA PHE A 67 3.39 -8.08 11.07
C PHE A 67 1.89 -8.31 11.27
N ILE A 68 1.18 -7.23 11.59
CA ILE A 68 -0.29 -7.19 11.58
C ILE A 68 -0.69 -6.30 10.41
N TYR A 69 -1.37 -6.86 9.42
CA TYR A 69 -1.99 -6.07 8.35
C TYR A 69 -3.42 -5.76 8.73
N SER A 70 -3.86 -4.52 8.55
CA SER A 70 -5.21 -4.12 8.93
C SER A 70 -5.77 -3.06 8.01
N SER A 71 -7.09 -3.04 7.84
CA SER A 71 -7.76 -1.86 7.32
C SER A 71 -7.78 -0.74 8.37
N ALA A 72 -7.99 0.51 7.94
CA ALA A 72 -8.15 1.61 8.89
C ALA A 72 -9.36 1.42 9.79
N GLU A 73 -10.44 0.81 9.27
CA GLU A 73 -11.65 0.50 10.03
C GLU A 73 -11.34 -0.44 11.20
N ARG A 74 -10.68 -1.57 10.94
CA ARG A 74 -10.39 -2.58 11.97
C ARG A 74 -9.38 -2.10 12.99
N ALA A 75 -8.31 -1.42 12.55
CA ALA A 75 -7.32 -0.85 13.46
C ALA A 75 -7.88 0.24 14.37
N THR A 76 -9.01 0.87 14.00
CA THR A 76 -9.66 1.91 14.82
C THR A 76 -10.84 1.41 15.65
N GLU A 77 -11.07 0.10 15.68
CA GLU A 77 -12.06 -0.52 16.55
C GLU A 77 -11.65 -0.49 18.02
N ARG A 78 -12.64 -0.35 18.89
CA ARG A 78 -12.45 -0.14 20.32
C ARG A 78 -11.59 -1.23 20.98
N ALA A 79 -11.89 -2.50 20.72
CA ALA A 79 -11.19 -3.62 21.35
C ALA A 79 -9.70 -3.64 21.00
N PHE A 80 -9.36 -3.39 19.73
CA PHE A 80 -7.97 -3.31 19.28
C PHE A 80 -7.26 -2.09 19.87
N LEU A 81 -7.92 -0.91 19.88
CA LEU A 81 -7.34 0.30 20.46
C LEU A 81 -7.13 0.20 21.98
N GLU A 82 -8.05 -0.44 22.71
CA GLU A 82 -7.91 -0.67 24.15
C GLU A 82 -6.72 -1.58 24.44
N ALA A 83 -6.57 -2.68 23.70
CA ALA A 83 -5.38 -3.53 23.80
C ALA A 83 -4.10 -2.78 23.41
N LEU A 84 -4.11 -2.00 22.33
CA LEU A 84 -2.95 -1.22 21.91
C LEU A 84 -2.54 -0.15 22.92
N LYS A 85 -3.48 0.33 23.75
CA LYS A 85 -3.26 1.30 24.83
C LYS A 85 -2.79 0.67 26.14
N ASP A 86 -3.26 -0.54 26.45
CA ASP A 86 -2.94 -1.26 27.68
C ASP A 86 -1.46 -1.66 27.72
N ASP A 87 -0.70 -1.05 28.62
CA ASP A 87 0.75 -1.27 28.79
C ASP A 87 1.10 -2.67 29.30
N CYS A 88 0.12 -3.36 29.90
CA CYS A 88 0.23 -4.76 30.31
C CYS A 88 0.04 -5.73 29.14
N SER A 89 -0.56 -5.29 28.02
CA SER A 89 -0.78 -6.15 26.87
C SER A 89 0.52 -6.43 26.09
N LEU A 90 0.64 -7.65 25.57
CA LEU A 90 1.75 -8.01 24.68
C LEU A 90 1.71 -7.21 23.38
N LEU A 91 0.52 -6.86 22.88
CA LEU A 91 0.37 -6.02 21.70
C LEU A 91 1.02 -4.65 21.89
N HIS A 92 0.75 -3.95 22.99
CA HIS A 92 1.35 -2.66 23.30
C HIS A 92 2.88 -2.77 23.43
N GLN A 93 3.35 -3.76 24.18
CA GLN A 93 4.77 -3.95 24.45
C GLN A 93 5.56 -4.25 23.16
N ARG A 94 5.03 -5.13 22.31
CA ARG A 94 5.70 -5.60 21.09
C ARG A 94 5.55 -4.66 19.90
N THR A 95 4.47 -3.86 19.82
CA THR A 95 4.26 -2.93 18.70
C THR A 95 5.41 -1.92 18.64
N ALA A 96 6.23 -2.01 17.61
CA ALA A 96 7.47 -1.26 17.46
C ALA A 96 7.35 -0.12 16.45
N SER A 97 6.39 -0.18 15.52
CA SER A 97 6.11 0.87 14.54
C SER A 97 4.72 0.70 13.95
N ILE A 98 4.15 1.80 13.47
CA ILE A 98 2.96 1.83 12.61
C ILE A 98 3.41 2.20 11.19
N VAL A 99 2.91 1.49 10.20
CA VAL A 99 3.05 1.82 8.78
C VAL A 99 1.67 2.16 8.23
N VAL A 100 1.54 3.27 7.54
CA VAL A 100 0.35 3.61 6.76
C VAL A 100 0.74 3.54 5.29
N ASP A 101 0.37 2.43 4.64
CA ASP A 101 0.59 2.23 3.22
C ASP A 101 -0.45 3.01 2.41
N GLU A 102 -0.07 3.44 1.21
CA GLU A 102 -0.87 4.33 0.36
C GLU A 102 -1.48 5.53 1.11
N SER A 103 -0.67 6.16 1.95
CA SER A 103 -1.08 7.24 2.86
C SER A 103 -1.74 8.45 2.17
N HIS A 104 -1.61 8.62 0.85
CA HIS A 104 -2.38 9.60 0.08
C HIS A 104 -3.90 9.40 0.23
N THR A 105 -4.36 8.19 0.56
CA THR A 105 -5.76 7.86 0.87
C THR A 105 -6.32 8.64 2.05
N VAL A 106 -5.47 9.08 2.98
CA VAL A 106 -5.87 9.96 4.09
C VAL A 106 -6.45 11.27 3.56
N GLU A 107 -5.95 11.80 2.45
CA GLU A 107 -6.52 12.99 1.80
C GLU A 107 -7.71 12.64 0.92
N THR A 108 -7.55 11.67 0.01
CA THR A 108 -8.54 11.39 -1.04
C THR A 108 -9.82 10.77 -0.51
N TRP A 109 -9.74 9.96 0.56
CA TRP A 109 -10.90 9.23 1.09
C TRP A 109 -11.59 9.93 2.25
N THR A 110 -10.98 10.95 2.85
CA THR A 110 -11.62 11.75 3.90
C THR A 110 -12.23 13.05 3.36
N GLY A 111 -11.96 13.39 2.09
CA GLY A 111 -12.46 14.60 1.45
C GLY A 111 -11.81 15.90 1.97
N LYS A 112 -10.76 15.79 2.79
CA LYS A 112 -10.13 16.89 3.54
C LYS A 112 -9.18 17.79 2.75
N ARG A 113 -9.12 17.64 1.41
CA ARG A 113 -8.34 18.54 0.55
C ARG A 113 -8.86 19.98 0.72
N LYS A 114 -8.01 20.87 1.23
CA LYS A 114 -8.32 22.30 1.40
C LYS A 114 -8.38 23.00 0.04
N ASN A 115 -9.48 22.87 -0.68
CA ASN A 115 -9.71 23.70 -1.86
C ASN A 115 -10.13 25.11 -1.41
N LYS A 116 -9.21 26.09 -1.49
CA LYS A 116 -9.49 27.52 -1.27
C LYS A 116 -10.57 28.10 -2.20
N CYS A 117 -10.88 27.41 -3.29
CA CYS A 117 -11.84 27.85 -4.31
C CYS A 117 -12.74 26.68 -4.70
N LYS A 118 -13.85 26.45 -3.99
CA LYS A 118 -15.11 25.91 -4.56
C LYS A 118 -16.20 25.87 -3.48
N LYS A 119 -17.34 26.50 -3.80
CA LYS A 119 -18.60 26.40 -3.05
C LYS A 119 -18.93 24.94 -2.77
N ALA A 120 -19.48 24.71 -1.58
CA ALA A 120 -19.86 23.44 -1.01
C ALA A 120 -20.56 22.50 -2.01
N ASN A 121 -19.85 21.49 -2.47
CA ASN A 121 -20.41 20.16 -2.60
C ASN A 121 -19.68 19.32 -1.55
N MET A 122 -20.44 18.83 -0.57
CA MET A 122 -19.98 17.92 0.48
C MET A 122 -19.08 16.85 -0.13
N ASN A 123 -17.77 16.97 0.07
CA ASN A 123 -16.80 15.94 -0.29
C ASN A 123 -17.02 14.79 0.72
N LYS A 124 -18.05 13.97 0.50
CA LYS A 124 -18.44 12.87 1.40
C LYS A 124 -17.22 11.95 1.55
N ALA A 125 -16.76 11.77 2.78
CA ALA A 125 -15.66 10.86 3.07
C ALA A 125 -16.02 9.46 2.54
N PHE A 126 -15.21 8.95 1.61
CA PHE A 126 -15.32 7.59 1.07
C PHE A 126 -14.97 6.55 2.12
N ARG A 127 -13.91 6.79 2.93
CA ARG A 127 -13.55 5.98 4.10
C ARG A 127 -13.11 6.88 5.26
N SER A 128 -14.04 7.18 6.16
CA SER A 128 -13.82 8.10 7.28
C SER A 128 -12.80 7.59 8.31
N ALA A 129 -12.56 6.28 8.39
CA ALA A 129 -11.61 5.66 9.32
C ALA A 129 -10.17 6.14 9.10
N PHE A 130 -9.79 6.48 7.85
CA PHE A 130 -8.46 7.02 7.55
C PHE A 130 -8.18 8.36 8.24
N GLY A 131 -9.22 9.17 8.49
CA GLY A 131 -9.11 10.41 9.26
C GLY A 131 -8.95 10.20 10.77
N LYS A 132 -9.02 8.95 11.24
CA LYS A 132 -8.87 8.56 12.65
C LYS A 132 -7.55 7.84 12.92
N LEU A 133 -6.69 7.65 11.91
CA LEU A 133 -5.42 6.92 12.08
C LEU A 133 -4.44 7.61 13.05
N SER A 134 -4.60 8.92 13.28
CA SER A 134 -3.90 9.62 14.36
C SER A 134 -4.16 9.03 15.76
N LEU A 135 -5.31 8.37 15.98
CA LEU A 135 -5.61 7.67 17.24
C LEU A 135 -4.59 6.58 17.53
N LEU A 136 -4.12 5.85 16.52
CA LEU A 136 -3.14 4.77 16.69
C LEU A 136 -1.87 5.29 17.38
N ARG A 137 -1.42 6.50 17.00
CA ARG A 137 -0.25 7.13 17.63
C ARG A 137 -0.50 7.54 19.07
N SER A 138 -1.74 7.90 19.41
CA SER A 138 -2.12 8.23 20.79
C SER A 138 -2.28 7.00 21.68
N MET A 139 -2.54 5.82 21.09
CA MET A 139 -2.69 4.56 21.84
C MET A 139 -1.35 3.82 21.99
N CYS A 140 -0.47 3.87 20.99
CA CYS A 140 0.84 3.24 21.09
C CYS A 140 1.73 3.84 22.18
N LYS A 141 2.74 3.05 22.58
CA LYS A 141 3.82 3.52 23.44
C LYS A 141 4.44 4.82 22.95
N LYS A 142 4.89 5.63 23.92
CA LYS A 142 5.59 6.87 23.64
C LYS A 142 6.74 6.61 22.67
N ASP A 143 6.90 7.54 21.73
CA ASP A 143 7.95 7.52 20.70
C ASP A 143 7.86 6.35 19.71
N CYS A 144 6.71 5.66 19.60
CA CYS A 144 6.44 4.71 18.52
C CYS A 144 6.45 5.45 17.15
N PRO A 145 7.38 5.11 16.24
CA PRO A 145 7.49 5.78 14.94
C PRO A 145 6.33 5.38 14.02
N LEU A 146 5.82 6.37 13.28
CA LEU A 146 4.88 6.16 12.19
C LEU A 146 5.57 6.41 10.85
N LEU A 147 5.48 5.44 9.95
CA LEU A 147 5.93 5.54 8.57
C LEU A 147 4.71 5.71 7.66
N ALA A 148 4.66 6.82 6.91
CA ALA A 148 3.65 7.03 5.87
C ALA A 148 4.29 6.79 4.51
N LEU A 149 3.75 5.85 3.73
CA LEU A 149 4.25 5.50 2.40
C LEU A 149 3.23 5.93 1.35
N THR A 150 3.71 6.49 0.24
CA THR A 150 2.84 6.77 -0.90
C THR A 150 3.67 6.82 -2.18
N GLY A 151 3.15 6.25 -3.27
CA GLY A 151 3.74 6.39 -4.60
C GLY A 151 3.45 7.75 -5.25
N THR A 152 2.42 8.45 -4.77
CA THR A 152 1.99 9.75 -5.30
C THR A 152 1.70 10.74 -4.18
N GLY A 153 2.14 11.99 -4.33
CA GLY A 153 1.88 13.01 -3.31
C GLY A 153 2.52 14.33 -3.65
N ASP A 154 1.72 15.25 -4.17
CA ASP A 154 2.15 16.64 -4.31
C ASP A 154 2.39 17.28 -2.93
N LYS A 155 2.89 18.51 -2.91
CA LYS A 155 3.18 19.21 -1.66
C LYS A 155 1.94 19.33 -0.76
N SER A 156 0.76 19.55 -1.33
CA SER A 156 -0.50 19.64 -0.58
C SER A 156 -0.85 18.29 0.05
N THR A 157 -0.75 17.20 -0.70
CA THR A 157 -1.00 15.84 -0.20
C THR A 157 -0.05 15.50 0.94
N GLN A 158 1.24 15.81 0.80
CA GLN A 158 2.23 15.59 1.87
C GLN A 158 1.87 16.36 3.14
N ASP A 159 1.47 17.62 3.01
CA ASP A 159 1.12 18.45 4.16
C ASP A 159 -0.19 17.95 4.81
N THR A 160 -1.17 17.48 4.03
CA THR A 160 -2.38 16.80 4.54
C THR A 160 -2.01 15.53 5.32
N ILE A 161 -1.18 14.66 4.76
CA ILE A 161 -0.70 13.42 5.42
C ILE A 161 -0.04 13.76 6.76
N CYS A 162 0.88 14.73 6.77
CA CYS A 162 1.59 15.14 7.98
C CYS A 162 0.61 15.63 9.06
N ASN A 163 -0.35 16.47 8.68
CA ASN A 163 -1.32 17.02 9.62
C ASN A 163 -2.28 15.94 10.16
N GLU A 164 -2.83 15.11 9.29
CA GLU A 164 -3.86 14.12 9.64
C GLU A 164 -3.30 12.94 10.44
N LEU A 165 -2.05 12.54 10.18
CA LEU A 165 -1.34 11.54 10.98
C LEU A 165 -0.58 12.16 12.18
N LEU A 166 -0.74 13.47 12.39
CA LEU A 166 -0.11 14.27 13.45
C LEU A 166 1.43 14.18 13.47
N LEU A 167 2.06 13.93 12.33
CA LEU A 167 3.51 13.73 12.23
C LEU A 167 4.25 14.97 12.73
N LYS A 168 5.07 14.78 13.76
CA LYS A 168 5.90 15.84 14.34
C LYS A 168 7.26 15.79 13.67
N GLU A 169 7.63 16.89 13.00
CA GLU A 169 8.92 17.06 12.33
C GLU A 169 9.36 15.81 11.51
N PRO A 170 8.53 15.30 10.58
CA PRO A 170 8.83 14.06 9.89
C PRO A 170 10.02 14.23 8.93
N THR A 171 10.93 13.26 8.96
CA THR A 171 11.93 13.09 7.91
C THR A 171 11.23 12.69 6.61
N LYS A 172 11.32 13.54 5.59
CA LYS A 172 10.74 13.28 4.27
C LYS A 172 11.79 12.69 3.35
N LEU A 173 11.56 11.46 2.88
CA LEU A 173 12.41 10.80 1.91
C LEU A 173 11.72 10.81 0.55
N PHE A 174 12.36 11.44 -0.43
CA PHE A 174 11.90 11.46 -1.81
C PHE A 174 12.83 10.61 -2.66
N VAL A 175 12.25 9.66 -3.40
CA VAL A 175 12.97 8.88 -4.40
C VAL A 175 12.42 9.28 -5.75
N SER A 176 13.32 9.70 -6.65
CA SER A 176 12.91 10.05 -8.01
C SER A 176 12.23 8.86 -8.69
N PRO A 177 11.05 9.05 -9.31
CA PRO A 177 10.40 7.99 -10.07
C PRO A 177 11.08 7.72 -11.41
N ASN A 178 12.10 8.52 -11.79
CA ASN A 178 12.78 8.38 -13.07
C ASN A 178 13.39 6.99 -13.23
N ARG A 179 13.00 6.29 -14.30
CA ARG A 179 13.56 5.01 -14.72
C ARG A 179 14.29 5.22 -16.04
N PRO A 180 15.62 5.41 -16.03
CA PRO A 180 16.37 5.76 -17.25
C PRO A 180 16.32 4.67 -18.32
N ASN A 181 15.92 3.45 -17.95
CA ASN A 181 15.71 2.32 -18.84
C ASN A 181 14.31 2.29 -19.48
N LEU A 182 13.41 3.24 -19.18
CA LEU A 182 12.10 3.35 -19.81
C LEU A 182 12.12 4.42 -20.90
N ARG A 183 11.70 4.03 -22.11
CA ARG A 183 11.47 4.94 -23.23
C ARG A 183 9.98 5.20 -23.37
N PHE A 184 9.61 6.47 -23.51
CA PHE A 184 8.23 6.89 -23.74
C PHE A 184 8.08 7.38 -25.19
N SER A 185 7.03 6.93 -25.86
CA SER A 185 6.55 7.50 -27.13
C SER A 185 5.05 7.73 -27.05
N VAL A 186 4.58 8.76 -27.76
CA VAL A 186 3.16 9.10 -27.85
C VAL A 186 2.83 9.23 -29.32
N HIS A 187 1.89 8.40 -29.78
CA HIS A 187 1.43 8.40 -31.16
C HIS A 187 -0.03 8.84 -31.17
N LYS A 188 -0.35 9.88 -31.95
CA LYS A 188 -1.75 10.28 -32.18
C LYS A 188 -2.31 9.40 -33.28
N VAL A 189 -3.36 8.64 -32.97
CA VAL A 189 -3.92 7.61 -33.84
C VAL A 189 -5.44 7.85 -33.95
N LYS A 190 -6.01 7.65 -35.14
CA LYS A 190 -7.48 7.64 -35.29
C LYS A 190 -8.03 6.37 -34.66
N LYS A 191 -9.28 6.40 -34.20
CA LYS A 191 -9.89 5.26 -33.52
C LYS A 191 -9.87 3.98 -34.39
N ASP A 192 -10.18 4.14 -35.67
CA ASP A 192 -10.25 3.02 -36.62
C ASP A 192 -8.88 2.41 -36.91
N ASP A 193 -7.80 3.17 -36.71
CA ASP A 193 -6.41 2.72 -36.96
C ASP A 193 -5.73 2.17 -35.69
N MET A 194 -6.42 2.14 -34.54
CA MET A 194 -5.83 1.81 -33.24
C MET A 194 -5.27 0.39 -33.20
N LEU A 195 -6.03 -0.59 -33.71
CA LEU A 195 -5.61 -2.00 -33.72
C LEU A 195 -4.40 -2.23 -34.64
N ALA A 196 -4.35 -1.54 -35.78
CA ALA A 196 -3.22 -1.63 -36.71
C ALA A 196 -1.89 -1.16 -36.09
N GLN A 197 -1.93 -0.34 -35.04
CA GLN A 197 -0.72 0.05 -34.30
C GLN A 197 -0.11 -1.09 -33.48
N LEU A 198 -0.79 -2.24 -33.36
CA LEU A 198 -0.27 -3.41 -32.67
C LEU A 198 0.40 -4.41 -33.62
N ASN A 199 0.41 -4.15 -34.93
CA ASN A 199 0.99 -5.05 -35.93
C ASN A 199 2.49 -5.35 -35.68
N TRP A 200 3.24 -4.40 -35.12
CA TRP A 200 4.64 -4.66 -34.75
C TRP A 200 4.78 -5.79 -33.72
N LEU A 201 3.81 -5.94 -32.83
CA LEU A 201 3.81 -7.00 -31.82
C LEU A 201 3.45 -8.34 -32.46
N ILE A 202 2.54 -8.35 -33.44
CA ILE A 202 2.25 -9.54 -34.25
C ILE A 202 3.52 -10.02 -34.93
N SER A 203 4.25 -9.14 -35.62
CA SER A 203 5.52 -9.50 -36.26
C SER A 203 6.57 -10.04 -35.27
N LEU A 204 6.64 -9.48 -34.06
CA LEU A 204 7.51 -10.04 -33.01
C LEU A 204 7.07 -11.43 -32.55
N ILE A 205 5.75 -11.67 -32.45
CA ILE A 205 5.22 -12.99 -32.08
C ILE A 205 5.55 -14.02 -33.17
N GLU A 206 5.40 -13.65 -34.44
CA GLU A 206 5.77 -14.50 -35.57
C GLU A 206 7.27 -14.82 -35.60
N GLU A 207 8.13 -13.84 -35.27
CA GLU A 207 9.59 -14.01 -35.27
C GLU A 207 10.10 -14.82 -34.06
N TYR A 208 9.60 -14.55 -32.86
CA TYR A 208 10.15 -15.07 -31.61
C TYR A 208 9.30 -16.16 -30.94
N GLY A 209 8.04 -16.32 -31.32
CA GLY A 209 7.11 -17.31 -30.75
C GLY A 209 7.05 -17.22 -29.22
N ILE A 210 7.28 -18.34 -28.53
CA ILE A 210 7.30 -18.40 -27.06
C ILE A 210 8.36 -17.51 -26.40
N ASN A 211 9.38 -17.10 -27.15
CA ASN A 211 10.45 -16.23 -26.67
C ASN A 211 10.16 -14.74 -26.87
N THR A 212 8.96 -14.39 -27.36
CA THR A 212 8.54 -13.00 -27.54
C THR A 212 8.66 -12.23 -26.23
N PRO A 213 9.25 -11.02 -26.24
CA PRO A 213 9.31 -10.18 -25.05
C PRO A 213 7.92 -9.93 -24.44
N LYS A 214 7.82 -10.12 -23.12
CA LYS A 214 6.57 -9.92 -22.38
C LYS A 214 6.07 -8.48 -22.58
N THR A 215 4.84 -8.36 -23.06
CA THR A 215 4.20 -7.08 -23.34
C THR A 215 2.88 -6.98 -22.57
N ILE A 216 2.59 -5.81 -22.01
CA ILE A 216 1.34 -5.51 -21.32
C ILE A 216 0.59 -4.46 -22.14
N ILE A 217 -0.66 -4.73 -22.49
CA ILE A 217 -1.53 -3.81 -23.21
C ILE A 217 -2.65 -3.38 -22.27
N PHE A 218 -2.69 -2.09 -21.94
CA PHE A 218 -3.77 -1.51 -21.15
C PHE A 218 -4.90 -1.01 -22.06
N CYS A 219 -6.10 -1.51 -21.81
CA CYS A 219 -7.31 -1.12 -22.54
C CYS A 219 -8.29 -0.42 -21.59
N ASP A 220 -9.07 0.50 -22.13
CA ASP A 220 -10.03 1.33 -21.38
C ASP A 220 -11.39 0.64 -21.14
N THR A 221 -11.78 -0.28 -22.02
CA THR A 221 -13.05 -1.01 -21.94
C THR A 221 -12.87 -2.51 -22.19
N MET A 222 -13.80 -3.32 -21.67
CA MET A 222 -13.84 -4.76 -21.97
C MET A 222 -14.00 -5.06 -23.46
N TYR A 223 -14.70 -4.19 -24.20
CA TYR A 223 -14.84 -4.33 -25.64
C TYR A 223 -13.50 -4.13 -26.37
N THR A 224 -12.72 -3.11 -25.96
CA THR A 224 -11.37 -2.89 -26.47
C THR A 224 -10.46 -4.09 -26.17
N ILE A 225 -10.55 -4.64 -24.96
CA ILE A 225 -9.83 -5.87 -24.58
C ILE A 225 -10.18 -7.02 -25.53
N ALA A 226 -11.48 -7.31 -25.72
CA ALA A 226 -11.93 -8.38 -26.59
C ALA A 226 -11.46 -8.18 -28.04
N SER A 227 -11.49 -6.95 -28.54
CA SER A 227 -11.02 -6.62 -29.89
C SER A 227 -9.51 -6.83 -30.06
N VAL A 228 -8.72 -6.49 -29.03
CA VAL A 228 -7.27 -6.73 -29.02
C VAL A 228 -6.97 -8.23 -28.93
N CYS A 229 -7.69 -8.99 -28.10
CA CYS A 229 -7.52 -10.44 -28.04
C CYS A 229 -7.83 -11.09 -29.40
N GLN A 230 -8.98 -10.77 -30.00
CA GLN A 230 -9.37 -11.31 -31.32
C GLN A 230 -8.31 -11.02 -32.39
N LEU A 231 -7.73 -9.81 -32.41
CA LEU A 231 -6.66 -9.46 -33.34
C LEU A 231 -5.46 -10.43 -33.24
N PHE A 232 -5.06 -10.80 -32.02
CA PHE A 232 -3.94 -11.72 -31.82
C PHE A 232 -4.33 -13.17 -32.08
N ASP A 233 -5.55 -13.59 -31.71
CA ASP A 233 -6.07 -14.93 -32.00
C ASP A 233 -6.12 -15.17 -33.52
N ASP A 234 -6.65 -14.21 -34.28
CA ASP A 234 -6.69 -14.24 -35.75
C ASP A 234 -5.29 -14.31 -36.37
N ALA A 235 -4.33 -13.58 -35.79
CA ALA A 235 -2.96 -13.52 -36.31
C ALA A 235 -2.15 -14.81 -36.04
N ILE A 236 -2.43 -15.48 -34.92
CA ILE A 236 -1.70 -16.69 -34.49
C ILE A 236 -2.43 -17.96 -34.97
N GLY A 237 -3.68 -17.84 -35.41
CA GLY A 237 -4.48 -18.93 -35.96
C GLY A 237 -5.10 -19.83 -34.88
N VAL A 238 -5.54 -19.25 -33.76
CA VAL A 238 -6.17 -19.94 -32.62
C VAL A 238 -7.65 -19.60 -32.53
#